data_AF-A0A540LW12-F1
#
_entry.id   AF-A0A540LW12-F1
#
_cell.length_a   1.000
_cell.length_b   1.000
_cell.length_c   1.000
_cell.angle_alpha   90.00
_cell.angle_beta   90.00
_cell.angle_gamma   90.00
#
_symmetry.space_group_name_H-M   'P 1'
#
loop_
_entity.id
_entity.type
_entity.pdbx_description
1 polymer ?
#
loop_
_entity_poly.entity_id
_entity_poly.type
_entity_poly.pdbx_seq_one_letter_code
_entity_poly.pdbx_strand_id
1 'polypeptide(L)' 'MTWCFHLCVAKDFIFAAEPYEWYIDLLRFGAVKHCGFGLGFERMVLFATGIDNIRDVISFPRYPGRADL' A
#
# COMPACT_ATOMS: atom_id res chain seq x y z
N MET A 1 8.97 -32.74 -15.10
CA MET A 1 7.83 -32.34 -14.24
C MET A 1 8.30 -31.38 -13.14
N THR A 2 9.01 -30.31 -13.50
CA THR A 2 9.68 -29.43 -12.52
C THR A 2 9.45 -27.93 -12.79
N TRP A 3 8.65 -27.62 -13.81
CA TRP A 3 8.42 -26.26 -14.33
C TRP A 3 6.99 -25.77 -14.09
N CYS A 4 6.42 -26.01 -12.90
CA CYS A 4 5.07 -25.54 -12.57
C CYS A 4 4.97 -24.75 -11.24
N PHE A 5 6.07 -24.55 -10.50
CA PHE A 5 5.99 -23.94 -9.16
C PHE A 5 6.33 -22.44 -9.08
N HIS A 6 6.83 -21.82 -10.16
CA HIS A 6 7.27 -20.40 -10.09
C HIS A 6 6.22 -19.37 -10.54
N LEU A 7 5.06 -19.81 -11.03
CA LEU A 7 3.97 -18.92 -11.46
C LEU A 7 2.69 -19.01 -10.61
N CYS A 8 2.67 -19.88 -9.59
CA CYS A 8 1.44 -20.16 -8.85
C CYS A 8 1.06 -19.05 -7.85
N VAL A 9 2.01 -18.26 -7.33
CA VAL A 9 1.73 -17.33 -6.21
C VAL A 9 0.97 -16.06 -6.62
N ALA A 10 0.99 -15.68 -7.91
CA ALA A 10 0.30 -14.47 -8.38
C ALA A 10 -1.18 -14.69 -8.75
N LYS A 11 -1.64 -15.96 -8.82
CA LYS A 11 -2.96 -16.31 -9.36
C LYS A 11 -4.06 -16.52 -8.31
N ASP A 12 -3.70 -16.47 -7.01
CA ASP A 12 -4.62 -16.73 -5.90
C ASP A 12 -5.27 -15.47 -5.30
N PHE A 13 -4.95 -14.27 -5.82
CA PHE A 13 -5.59 -13.02 -5.41
C PHE A 13 -6.77 -12.67 -6.32
N ILE A 14 -7.91 -12.34 -5.70
CA ILE A 14 -9.24 -12.05 -6.31
C ILE A 14 -9.27 -10.79 -7.23
N PHE A 15 -8.13 -10.14 -7.48
CA PHE A 15 -8.09 -8.92 -8.29
C PHE A 15 -8.03 -9.25 -9.79
N ALA A 16 -8.85 -8.55 -10.58
CA ALA A 16 -8.73 -8.57 -12.04
C ALA A 16 -7.30 -8.14 -12.40
N ALA A 17 -6.54 -9.03 -13.05
CA ALA A 17 -5.13 -8.82 -13.33
C ALA A 17 -4.87 -7.72 -14.39
N GLU A 18 -5.87 -7.41 -15.22
CA GLU A 18 -5.76 -6.47 -16.35
C GLU A 18 -5.22 -5.08 -15.97
N PRO A 19 -5.75 -4.35 -14.97
CA PRO A 19 -5.21 -3.04 -14.60
C PRO A 19 -3.81 -3.06 -13.96
N TYR A 20 -3.32 -4.23 -13.54
CA TYR A 20 -2.06 -4.38 -12.81
C TYR A 20 -0.96 -5.10 -13.62
N GLU A 21 -1.24 -5.47 -14.88
CA GLU A 21 -0.32 -6.21 -15.73
C GLU A 21 1.04 -5.49 -15.88
N TRP A 22 1.01 -4.17 -16.08
CA TRP A 22 2.21 -3.33 -16.16
C TRP A 22 3.10 -3.43 -14.91
N TYR A 23 2.52 -3.61 -13.73
CA TYR A 23 3.26 -3.69 -12.47
C TYR A 23 3.86 -5.09 -12.26
N ILE A 24 3.12 -6.12 -12.66
CA ILE A 24 3.55 -7.53 -12.54
C ILE A 24 4.68 -7.82 -13.53
N ASP A 25 4.64 -7.25 -14.74
CA ASP A 25 5.70 -7.41 -15.74
C ASP A 25 7.03 -6.82 -15.28
N LEU A 26 7.01 -5.72 -14.51
CA LEU A 26 8.24 -5.17 -13.89
C LEU A 26 8.90 -6.16 -12.92
N LEU A 27 8.11 -6.98 -12.23
CA LEU A 27 8.63 -7.97 -11.29
C LEU A 27 9.23 -9.20 -12.02
N ARG A 28 8.80 -9.47 -13.26
CA ARG A 28 9.28 -10.62 -14.06
C ARG A 28 10.73 -10.45 -14.54
N PHE A 29 11.21 -9.23 -14.74
CA PHE A 29 12.55 -8.97 -15.28
C PHE A 29 13.66 -8.89 -14.22
N GLY A 30 13.35 -9.08 -12.93
CA GLY A 30 14.38 -9.19 -11.89
C GLY A 30 14.05 -8.53 -10.55
N ALA A 31 12.90 -8.84 -9.95
CA ALA A 31 12.61 -8.40 -8.59
C ALA A 31 13.47 -9.14 -7.56
N VAL A 32 14.20 -8.39 -6.72
CA VAL A 32 14.87 -8.95 -5.55
C VAL A 32 13.84 -9.11 -4.43
N LYS A 33 14.09 -10.02 -3.47
CA LYS A 33 13.21 -10.15 -2.30
C LYS A 33 13.29 -8.86 -1.47
N HIS A 34 12.23 -8.06 -1.52
CA HIS A 34 12.09 -6.83 -0.76
C HIS A 34 10.95 -6.96 0.26
N CYS A 35 11.13 -6.29 1.40
CA CYS A 35 10.10 -6.08 2.41
C CYS A 35 9.95 -4.57 2.58
N GLY A 36 8.71 -4.09 2.70
CA GLY A 36 8.40 -2.70 2.98
C GLY A 36 7.35 -2.61 4.08
N PHE A 37 7.41 -1.56 4.87
CA PHE A 37 6.36 -1.21 5.83
C PHE A 37 5.80 0.18 5.49
N GLY A 38 4.50 0.35 5.66
CA GLY A 38 3.85 1.65 5.55
C GLY A 38 3.65 2.25 6.93
N LEU A 39 4.10 3.48 7.13
CA LEU A 39 3.91 4.22 8.38
C LEU A 39 3.21 5.53 8.05
N GLY A 40 2.03 5.75 8.63
CA GLY A 40 1.30 7.00 8.48
C GLY A 40 2.01 8.10 9.27
N PHE A 41 2.50 9.14 8.59
CA PHE A 41 3.18 10.25 9.24
C PHE A 41 2.33 10.90 10.33
N GLU A 42 1.06 11.13 10.03
CA GLU A 42 0.08 11.73 10.93
C GLU A 42 -0.12 10.87 12.20
N ARG A 43 -0.04 9.54 12.07
CA ARG A 43 -0.13 8.60 13.21
C ARG A 43 1.13 8.59 14.07
N MET A 44 2.31 8.82 13.48
CA MET A 44 3.53 9.03 14.28
C MET A 44 3.43 10.28 15.13
N VAL A 45 2.93 11.37 14.55
CA VAL A 45 2.79 12.63 15.28
C VAL A 45 1.71 12.49 16.36
N LEU A 46 0.60 11.81 16.07
CA LEU A 46 -0.42 11.49 17.06
C LEU A 46 0.14 10.71 18.26
N PHE A 47 1.00 9.72 18.01
CA PHE A 47 1.68 8.98 19.07
C PHE A 47 2.67 9.85 19.86
N ALA A 48 3.38 10.77 19.20
CA ALA A 48 4.35 11.65 19.85
C ALA A 48 3.69 12.75 20.70
N THR A 49 2.53 13.27 20.29
CA THR A 49 1.83 14.37 20.99
C THR A 49 0.76 13.88 21.97
N GLY A 50 0.35 12.62 21.89
CA GLY A 50 -0.66 12.03 22.80
C GLY A 50 -2.07 12.58 22.58
N ILE A 51 -2.35 13.11 21.40
CA ILE A 51 -3.68 13.65 21.04
C ILE A 51 -4.58 12.50 20.59
N ASP A 52 -5.85 12.46 21.01
CA ASP A 52 -6.74 11.33 20.69
C ASP A 52 -7.24 11.30 19.23
N ASN A 53 -7.19 12.43 18.51
CA ASN A 53 -7.77 12.57 17.18
C ASN A 53 -6.77 13.12 16.15
N ILE A 54 -6.65 12.42 15.02
CA ILE A 54 -5.72 12.75 13.93
C ILE A 54 -6.03 14.10 13.26
N ARG A 55 -7.27 14.58 13.39
CA ARG A 55 -7.72 15.85 12.80
C ARG A 55 -7.05 17.06 13.43
N ASP A 56 -6.64 16.97 14.69
CA ASP A 56 -6.04 18.07 15.44
C ASP A 56 -4.53 18.17 15.22
N VAL A 57 -3.96 17.15 14.57
CA VAL A 57 -2.54 17.07 14.22
C VAL A 57 -2.25 17.65 12.83
N ILE A 58 -3.28 17.79 11.98
CA ILE A 58 -3.15 18.20 10.58
C ILE A 58 -3.80 19.56 10.39
N SER A 59 -3.07 20.53 9.81
CA SER A 59 -3.58 21.89 9.60
C SER A 59 -4.80 21.97 8.67
N PHE A 60 -4.89 21.07 7.68
CA PHE A 60 -6.02 20.95 6.74
C PHE A 60 -6.50 19.50 6.65
N PRO A 61 -7.35 19.03 7.60
CA PRO A 61 -7.76 17.64 7.64
C PRO A 61 -8.71 17.31 6.49
N ARG A 62 -8.38 16.28 5.70
CA ARG A 62 -9.26 15.74 4.64
C ARG A 62 -9.99 14.52 5.17
N TYR A 63 -11.31 14.51 5.06
CA TYR A 63 -12.13 13.38 5.46
C TYR A 63 -13.32 13.19 4.50
N PRO A 64 -13.94 11.99 4.45
CA PRO A 64 -15.05 11.73 3.55
C PRO A 64 -16.16 12.77 3.75
N GLY A 65 -16.51 13.51 2.68
CA GLY A 65 -17.51 14.57 2.72
C GLY A 65 -17.00 15.98 3.05
N ARG A 66 -15.69 16.17 3.25
CA ARG A 66 -15.07 17.50 3.35
C ARG A 66 -13.73 17.52 2.63
N ALA A 67 -13.74 18.13 1.45
CA ALA A 67 -12.57 18.29 0.58
C ALA A 67 -12.32 19.77 0.25
N ASP A 68 -12.71 20.65 1.16
CA ASP A 68 -12.63 22.10 0.94
C ASP A 68 -11.28 22.66 1.41
N LEU A 69 -10.82 23.68 0.69
CA LEU A 69 -9.79 24.64 1.04
C LEU A 69 -10.48 25.99 1.24
#